data_AF-A0A6N6W7U5-F1
#
_entry.id   AF-A0A6N6W7U5-F1
#
_cell.length_a   1.000
_cell.length_b   1.000
_cell.length_c   1.000
_cell.angle_alpha   90.00
_cell.angle_beta   90.00
_cell.angle_gamma   90.00
#
_symmetry.space_group_name_H-M   'P 1'
#
loop_
_entity.id
_entity.type
_entity.pdbx_description
1 polymer ?
#
loop_
_entity_poly.entity_id
_entity_poly.type
_entity_poly.pdbx_seq_one_letter_code
_entity_poly.pdbx_strand_id
1 'polypeptide(L)'
;MALPTEDDVRTFLAMQNATYVKSARVVDQTVFLVVDAQRVAATAHDGQQTSRRKLAALARGLRERFLIDVQISQASDEESARIQQVLEGVLKRRFAEAVSEVTVALLDAETASVWLDAETVTDAALADQISQATRDALDLLNLFVARGWVALERRSGSRGNRCQGVAT
;
A
#
# COMPACT_ATOMS: atom_id res chain seq x y z
N MET A 1 -7.87 13.77 18.99
CA MET A 1 -8.67 12.66 18.43
C MET A 1 -7.73 11.51 18.17
N ALA A 2 -8.16 10.26 18.41
CA ALA A 2 -7.38 9.09 18.02
C ALA A 2 -7.42 8.96 16.49
N LEU A 3 -6.29 8.57 15.87
CA LEU A 3 -6.25 8.27 14.45
C LEU A 3 -7.07 6.99 14.17
N PRO A 4 -7.75 6.89 13.02
CA PRO A 4 -8.44 5.66 12.66
C PRO A 4 -7.42 4.54 12.49
N THR A 5 -7.81 3.34 12.91
CA THR A 5 -7.04 2.14 12.62
C THR A 5 -7.31 1.68 11.19
N GLU A 6 -6.42 0.85 10.65
CA GLU A 6 -6.67 0.20 9.36
C GLU A 6 -7.94 -0.66 9.39
N ASP A 7 -8.26 -1.26 10.53
CA ASP A 7 -9.47 -2.07 10.71
C ASP A 7 -10.74 -1.20 10.66
N ASP A 8 -10.69 0.02 11.20
CA ASP A 8 -11.78 1.00 11.05
C ASP A 8 -11.99 1.37 9.57
N VAL A 9 -10.90 1.61 8.84
CA VAL A 9 -10.95 1.91 7.40
C VAL A 9 -11.49 0.72 6.62
N ARG A 10 -10.99 -0.50 6.85
CA ARG A 10 -11.47 -1.73 6.20
C ARG A 10 -12.95 -1.97 6.47
N THR A 11 -13.41 -1.75 7.70
CA THR A 11 -14.83 -1.84 8.06
C THR A 11 -15.68 -0.85 7.26
N PHE A 12 -15.23 0.41 7.18
CA PHE A 12 -15.91 1.41 6.37
C PHE A 12 -15.95 1.04 4.88
N LEU A 13 -14.83 0.57 4.32
CA LEU A 13 -14.75 0.14 2.92
C LEU A 13 -15.70 -1.03 2.62
N ALA A 14 -15.82 -1.99 3.55
CA ALA A 14 -16.76 -3.11 3.43
C ALA A 14 -18.22 -2.62 3.42
N MET A 15 -18.58 -1.65 4.28
CA MET A 15 -19.91 -1.04 4.28
C MET A 15 -20.23 -0.30 2.98
N GLN A 16 -19.23 0.28 2.32
CA GLN A 16 -19.37 0.95 1.02
C GLN A 16 -19.36 -0.01 -0.18
N ASN A 17 -19.28 -1.33 0.07
CA ASN A 17 -19.11 -2.36 -0.95
C ASN A 17 -17.96 -2.03 -1.92
N ALA A 18 -16.85 -1.51 -1.38
CA ALA A 18 -15.69 -1.08 -2.15
C ALA A 18 -14.78 -2.26 -2.54
N THR A 19 -15.34 -3.26 -3.22
CA THR A 19 -14.68 -4.53 -3.62
C THR A 19 -13.52 -4.37 -4.61
N TYR A 20 -13.34 -3.15 -5.14
CA TYR A 20 -12.26 -2.76 -6.02
C TYR A 20 -11.02 -2.23 -5.29
N VAL A 21 -11.07 -2.08 -3.95
CA VAL A 21 -9.90 -1.73 -3.15
C VAL A 21 -9.09 -3.00 -2.87
N LYS A 22 -7.83 -3.02 -3.33
CA LYS A 22 -6.87 -4.12 -3.11
C LYS A 22 -6.21 -4.00 -1.73
N SER A 23 -5.86 -2.79 -1.31
CA SER A 23 -5.20 -2.53 -0.02
C SER A 23 -5.58 -1.17 0.54
N ALA A 24 -5.60 -1.05 1.86
CA ALA A 24 -5.86 0.18 2.58
C ALA A 24 -4.92 0.28 3.77
N ARG A 25 -4.19 1.40 3.89
CA ARG A 25 -3.21 1.68 4.93
C ARG A 25 -3.46 3.06 5.53
N VAL A 26 -3.12 3.25 6.81
CA VAL A 26 -3.25 4.55 7.49
C VAL A 26 -1.87 4.96 8.02
N VAL A 27 -1.31 6.03 7.47
CA VAL A 27 0.02 6.55 7.86
C VAL A 27 -0.07 8.05 8.06
N ASP A 28 0.43 8.56 9.19
CA ASP A 28 0.58 9.99 9.49
C ASP A 28 -0.64 10.85 9.07
N GLN A 29 -1.84 10.42 9.47
CA GLN A 29 -3.12 11.11 9.16
C GLN A 29 -3.50 11.10 7.67
N THR A 30 -3.08 10.08 6.93
CA THR A 30 -3.50 9.86 5.55
C THR A 30 -3.90 8.40 5.37
N VAL A 31 -5.06 8.16 4.74
CA VAL A 31 -5.46 6.86 4.23
C VAL A 31 -4.89 6.67 2.84
N PHE A 32 -4.07 5.65 2.65
CA PHE A 32 -3.57 5.24 1.35
C PHE A 32 -4.39 4.04 0.86
N LEU A 33 -5.02 4.18 -0.29
CA LEU A 33 -5.76 3.11 -0.94
C LEU A 33 -5.06 2.69 -2.22
N VAL A 34 -4.89 1.38 -2.40
CA VAL A 34 -4.55 0.78 -3.68
C VAL A 34 -5.82 0.21 -4.27
N VAL A 35 -6.20 0.65 -5.47
CA VAL A 35 -7.40 0.19 -6.17
C VAL A 35 -7.06 -0.52 -7.47
N ASP A 36 -7.90 -1.48 -7.82
CA ASP A 36 -7.86 -2.18 -9.10
C ASP A 36 -8.56 -1.33 -10.17
N ALA A 37 -7.82 -0.85 -11.17
CA ALA A 37 -8.35 0.07 -12.18
C ALA A 37 -9.49 -0.58 -13.00
N GLN A 38 -9.38 -1.86 -13.33
CA GLN A 38 -10.40 -2.59 -14.10
C GLN A 38 -11.68 -2.79 -13.27
N ARG A 39 -11.56 -3.20 -12.00
CA ARG A 39 -12.72 -3.36 -11.12
C ARG A 39 -13.38 -2.02 -10.79
N VAL A 40 -12.60 -0.95 -10.63
CA VAL A 40 -13.16 0.41 -10.50
C VAL A 40 -13.96 0.76 -11.75
N ALA A 41 -13.44 0.52 -12.95
CA ALA A 41 -14.14 0.81 -14.19
C ALA A 41 -15.44 0.00 -14.33
N ALA A 42 -15.40 -1.30 -14.04
CA ALA A 42 -16.59 -2.17 -14.06
C ALA A 42 -17.66 -1.69 -13.07
N THR A 43 -17.29 -1.49 -11.80
CA THR A 43 -18.24 -1.05 -10.77
C THR A 43 -18.75 0.38 -10.96
N ALA A 44 -17.97 1.24 -11.63
CA ALA A 44 -18.42 2.57 -12.02
C ALA A 44 -19.45 2.50 -13.16
N HIS A 45 -19.21 1.64 -14.17
CA HIS A 45 -20.13 1.40 -15.27
C HIS A 45 -21.49 0.87 -14.78
N ASP A 46 -21.49 -0.14 -13.91
CA ASP A 46 -22.72 -0.69 -13.29
C ASP A 46 -23.50 0.37 -12.52
N GLY A 47 -22.79 1.31 -11.89
CA GLY A 47 -23.38 2.44 -11.17
C GLY A 47 -23.67 3.67 -12.03
N GLN A 48 -23.63 3.55 -13.37
CA GLN A 48 -23.84 4.64 -14.33
C GLN A 48 -23.02 5.91 -14.03
N GLN A 49 -21.77 5.73 -13.59
CA GLN A 49 -20.86 6.83 -13.25
C GLN A 49 -19.46 6.59 -13.81
N THR A 50 -18.63 7.64 -13.82
CA THR A 50 -17.23 7.52 -14.24
C THR A 50 -16.36 6.99 -13.09
N SER A 51 -15.28 6.27 -13.41
CA SER A 51 -14.28 5.80 -12.43
C SER A 51 -13.80 6.94 -11.53
N ARG A 52 -13.53 8.11 -12.12
CA ARG A 52 -13.13 9.32 -11.40
C ARG A 52 -14.18 9.75 -10.38
N ARG A 53 -15.47 9.74 -10.74
CA ARG A 53 -16.57 10.12 -9.84
C ARG A 53 -16.75 9.11 -8.71
N LYS A 54 -16.61 7.82 -9.02
CA LYS A 54 -16.65 6.73 -8.03
C LYS A 54 -15.54 6.88 -6.98
N LEU A 55 -14.30 7.06 -7.43
CA LEU A 55 -13.15 7.23 -6.54
C LEU A 55 -13.22 8.53 -5.73
N ALA A 56 -13.69 9.63 -6.34
CA ALA A 56 -13.88 10.89 -5.62
C ALA A 56 -14.95 10.78 -4.51
N ALA A 57 -16.03 10.03 -4.76
CA ALA A 57 -17.04 9.75 -3.74
C ALA A 57 -16.47 8.92 -2.58
N LEU A 58 -15.66 7.90 -2.88
CA LEU A 58 -14.99 7.09 -1.87
C LEU A 58 -14.02 7.93 -1.02
N ALA A 59 -13.15 8.72 -1.66
CA ALA A 59 -12.20 9.60 -0.97
C ALA A 59 -12.92 10.61 -0.07
N ARG A 60 -14.02 11.20 -0.56
CA ARG A 60 -14.85 12.11 0.23
C ARG A 60 -15.46 11.41 1.44
N GLY A 61 -16.04 10.23 1.26
CA GLY A 61 -16.65 9.47 2.37
C GLY A 61 -15.63 9.11 3.46
N LEU A 62 -14.42 8.71 3.08
CA LEU A 62 -13.33 8.43 4.03
C LEU A 62 -12.88 9.69 4.77
N ARG A 63 -12.69 10.80 4.04
CA ARG A 63 -12.30 12.08 4.64
C ARG A 63 -13.35 12.62 5.60
N GLU A 64 -14.63 12.54 5.24
CA GLU A 64 -15.74 12.96 6.10
C GLU A 64 -15.86 12.08 7.34
N ARG A 65 -15.64 10.76 7.19
CA ARG A 65 -15.74 9.80 8.29
C ARG A 65 -14.61 9.94 9.31
N PHE A 66 -13.39 10.12 8.83
CA PHE A 66 -12.18 10.01 9.65
C PHE A 66 -11.43 11.32 9.86
N LEU A 67 -11.83 12.39 9.16
CA LEU A 67 -11.22 13.73 9.24
C LEU A 67 -9.71 13.72 8.94
N ILE A 68 -9.29 12.82 8.04
CA ILE A 68 -7.91 12.65 7.59
C ILE A 68 -7.83 12.66 6.06
N ASP A 69 -6.63 12.89 5.52
CA ASP A 69 -6.41 12.92 4.09
C ASP A 69 -6.54 11.53 3.46
N VAL A 70 -6.81 11.48 2.15
CA VAL A 70 -6.98 10.22 1.42
C VAL A 70 -6.22 10.30 0.11
N GLN A 71 -5.31 9.37 -0.11
CA GLN A 71 -4.60 9.18 -1.37
C GLN A 71 -5.04 7.85 -1.98
N ILE A 72 -5.36 7.88 -3.27
CA ILE A 72 -5.82 6.70 -4.02
C ILE A 72 -4.87 6.47 -5.18
N SER A 73 -4.26 5.30 -5.19
CA SER A 73 -3.35 4.83 -6.22
C SER A 73 -4.03 3.74 -7.03
N GLN A 74 -4.02 3.88 -8.35
CA GLN A 74 -4.56 2.87 -9.26
C GLN A 74 -3.44 1.90 -9.62
N ALA A 75 -3.56 0.64 -9.21
CA ALA A 75 -2.67 -0.40 -9.71
C ALA A 75 -3.00 -0.64 -11.19
N SER A 76 -2.06 -0.40 -12.09
CA SER A 76 -2.12 -0.92 -13.46
C SER A 76 -1.63 -2.38 -13.46
N ASP A 77 -2.40 -3.26 -14.08
CA ASP A 77 -2.51 -4.65 -13.62
C ASP A 77 -1.33 -5.57 -13.98
N GLU A 78 -0.60 -5.35 -15.08
CA GLU A 78 0.45 -6.29 -15.47
C GLU A 78 1.82 -5.98 -14.86
N GLU A 79 2.28 -4.73 -14.93
CA GLU A 79 3.58 -4.36 -14.39
C GLU A 79 3.59 -4.40 -12.87
N SER A 80 2.56 -3.87 -12.21
CA SER A 80 2.46 -3.93 -10.75
C SER A 80 2.41 -5.37 -10.24
N ALA A 81 1.65 -6.25 -10.91
CA ALA A 81 1.58 -7.66 -10.55
C ALA A 81 2.90 -8.40 -10.79
N ARG A 82 3.60 -8.10 -11.90
CA ARG A 82 4.91 -8.68 -12.19
C ARG A 82 5.95 -8.28 -11.14
N ILE A 83 5.98 -7.01 -10.76
CA ILE A 83 6.88 -6.50 -9.71
C ILE A 83 6.53 -7.12 -8.36
N GLN A 84 5.23 -7.18 -8.02
CA GLN A 84 4.76 -7.82 -6.80
C GLN A 84 5.19 -9.29 -6.73
N GLN A 85 5.00 -10.08 -7.79
CA GLN A 85 5.41 -11.48 -7.82
C GLN A 85 6.92 -11.66 -7.63
N VAL A 86 7.74 -10.80 -8.24
CA VAL A 86 9.19 -10.84 -8.09
C VAL A 86 9.59 -10.50 -6.66
N LEU A 87 9.03 -9.43 -6.09
CA LEU A 87 9.31 -9.02 -4.72
C LEU A 87 8.82 -10.06 -3.70
N GLU A 88 7.63 -10.62 -3.88
CA GLU A 88 7.15 -11.74 -3.07
C GLU A 88 8.12 -12.92 -3.16
N GLY A 89 8.58 -13.27 -4.37
CA GLY A 89 9.53 -14.36 -4.58
C GLY A 89 10.87 -14.14 -3.87
N VAL A 90 11.41 -12.93 -3.89
CA VAL A 90 12.69 -12.59 -3.24
C VAL A 90 12.51 -12.50 -1.73
N LEU A 91 11.54 -11.71 -1.27
CA LEU A 91 11.35 -11.39 0.14
C LEU A 91 10.80 -12.57 0.92
N LYS A 92 9.81 -13.31 0.39
CA LYS A 92 9.29 -14.50 1.08
C LYS A 92 10.28 -15.67 1.08
N ARG A 93 11.22 -15.75 0.14
CA ARG A 93 12.30 -16.77 0.21
C ARG A 93 13.36 -16.42 1.24
N ARG A 94 13.74 -15.15 1.31
CA ARG A 94 14.86 -14.69 2.17
C ARG A 94 14.42 -14.36 3.60
N PHE A 95 13.16 -13.96 3.78
CA PHE A 95 12.59 -13.46 5.03
C PHE A 95 11.22 -14.11 5.30
N ALA A 96 11.07 -15.41 5.03
CA ALA A 96 9.79 -16.13 5.13
C ALA A 96 9.10 -15.99 6.50
N GLU A 97 9.89 -15.96 7.58
CA GLU A 97 9.39 -15.82 8.96
C GLU A 97 9.06 -14.36 9.33
N ALA A 98 9.49 -13.42 8.48
CA ALA A 98 9.48 -11.99 8.73
C ALA A 98 8.52 -11.20 7.83
N VAL A 99 8.27 -11.64 6.59
CA VAL A 99 7.42 -10.95 5.61
C VAL A 99 6.24 -11.84 5.25
N SER A 100 5.04 -11.43 5.66
CA SER A 100 3.78 -12.17 5.43
C SER A 100 3.13 -11.77 4.11
N GLU A 101 3.17 -10.47 3.78
CA GLU A 101 2.52 -9.91 2.58
C GLU A 101 3.39 -8.83 1.93
N VAL A 102 3.32 -8.75 0.60
CA VAL A 102 3.96 -7.70 -0.19
C VAL A 102 2.90 -7.10 -1.10
N THR A 103 2.70 -5.80 -1.04
CA THR A 103 1.79 -5.08 -1.94
C THR A 103 2.58 -4.04 -2.71
N VAL A 104 2.45 -4.05 -4.03
CA VAL A 104 3.08 -3.05 -4.90
C VAL A 104 1.99 -2.22 -5.57
N ALA A 105 2.17 -0.91 -5.55
CA ALA A 105 1.37 0.03 -6.30
C ALA A 105 2.29 0.94 -7.12
N LEU A 106 2.24 0.83 -8.45
CA LEU A 106 2.84 1.83 -9.33
C LEU A 106 1.96 3.09 -9.29
N LEU A 107 2.55 4.22 -8.93
CA LEU A 107 1.86 5.51 -8.87
C LEU A 107 1.90 6.19 -10.25
N ASP A 108 3.04 6.11 -10.93
CA ASP A 108 3.25 6.54 -12.31
C ASP A 108 4.40 5.73 -12.96
N ALA A 109 4.79 6.11 -14.18
CA ALA A 109 5.89 5.47 -14.91
C ALA A 109 7.28 5.71 -14.28
N GLU A 110 7.37 6.49 -13.19
CA GLU A 110 8.61 6.90 -12.50
C GLU A 110 8.62 6.68 -10.98
N THR A 111 7.49 6.26 -10.39
CA THR A 111 7.34 6.06 -8.95
C THR A 111 6.52 4.81 -8.62
N ALA A 112 7.15 3.93 -7.82
CA ALA A 112 6.53 2.75 -7.24
C ALA A 112 6.40 2.93 -5.72
N SER A 113 5.27 2.56 -5.14
CA SER A 113 5.11 2.39 -3.69
C SER A 113 5.06 0.90 -3.37
N VAL A 114 5.96 0.46 -2.49
CA VAL A 114 6.01 -0.93 -2.03
C VAL A 114 5.70 -0.96 -0.55
N TRP A 115 4.68 -1.73 -0.20
CA TRP A 115 4.25 -1.98 1.16
C TRP A 115 4.59 -3.41 1.54
N LEU A 116 5.26 -3.57 2.67
CA LEU A 116 5.68 -4.87 3.18
C LEU A 116 5.02 -5.08 4.53
N ASP A 117 4.22 -6.14 4.64
CA ASP A 117 3.68 -6.56 5.92
C ASP A 117 4.69 -7.47 6.61
N ALA A 118 5.25 -6.96 7.70
CA ALA A 118 6.41 -7.54 8.36
C ALA A 118 6.22 -7.62 9.89
N GLU A 119 5.08 -8.20 10.30
CA GLU A 119 4.58 -8.21 11.68
C GLU A 119 5.59 -8.67 12.74
N THR A 120 6.49 -9.58 12.40
CA THR A 120 7.45 -10.18 13.35
C THR A 120 8.80 -9.46 13.37
N VAL A 121 9.02 -8.48 12.48
CA VAL A 121 10.29 -7.76 12.37
C VAL A 121 10.43 -6.77 13.52
N THR A 122 11.15 -7.20 14.55
CA THR A 122 11.38 -6.39 15.76
C THR A 122 12.79 -5.78 15.83
N ASP A 123 13.64 -6.11 14.87
CA ASP A 123 15.02 -5.66 14.80
C ASP A 123 15.18 -4.61 13.71
N ALA A 124 15.80 -3.48 14.04
CA ALA A 124 16.13 -2.44 13.08
C ALA A 124 17.09 -2.95 12.00
N ALA A 125 18.04 -3.82 12.36
CA ALA A 125 18.96 -4.42 11.39
C ALA A 125 18.24 -5.34 10.40
N LEU A 126 17.19 -6.05 10.84
CA LEU A 126 16.37 -6.87 9.96
C LEU A 126 15.48 -6.02 9.04
N ALA A 127 14.92 -4.92 9.56
CA ALA A 127 14.17 -3.95 8.75
C ALA A 127 15.05 -3.30 7.66
N ASP A 128 16.29 -2.96 7.99
CA ASP A 128 17.26 -2.43 7.02
C ASP A 128 17.62 -3.46 5.95
N GLN A 129 17.80 -4.73 6.34
CA GLN A 129 18.07 -5.82 5.39
C GLN A 129 16.91 -6.07 4.43
N ILE A 130 15.66 -6.03 4.91
CA ILE A 130 14.47 -6.16 4.07
C ILE A 130 14.36 -4.96 3.12
N SER A 131 14.61 -3.75 3.62
CA SER A 131 14.60 -2.53 2.81
C SER A 131 15.66 -2.56 1.71
N GLN A 132 16.87 -3.03 2.03
CA GLN A 132 17.94 -3.17 1.06
C GLN A 132 17.61 -4.24 0.01
N ALA A 133 17.13 -5.42 0.43
CA ALA A 133 16.75 -6.48 -0.50
C ALA A 133 15.60 -6.06 -1.42
N THR A 134 14.69 -5.23 -0.95
CA THR A 134 13.60 -4.65 -1.75
C THR A 134 14.16 -3.72 -2.81
N ARG A 135 15.10 -2.83 -2.44
CA ARG A 135 15.79 -1.94 -3.39
C ARG A 135 16.59 -2.73 -4.43
N ASP A 136 17.39 -3.69 -4.00
CA ASP A 136 18.18 -4.53 -4.92
C ASP A 136 17.28 -5.26 -5.93
N ALA A 137 16.13 -5.76 -5.49
CA ALA A 137 15.17 -6.43 -6.37
C ALA A 137 14.47 -5.46 -7.34
N LEU A 138 14.18 -4.24 -6.92
CA LEU A 138 13.63 -3.20 -7.79
C LEU A 138 14.66 -2.72 -8.83
N ASP A 139 15.93 -2.56 -8.43
CA ASP A 139 17.03 -2.19 -9.33
C ASP A 139 17.26 -3.25 -10.41
N LEU A 140 17.18 -4.54 -10.06
CA LEU A 140 17.30 -5.66 -11.01
C LEU A 140 16.18 -5.68 -12.06
N LEU A 141 15.01 -5.12 -11.75
CA LEU A 141 13.91 -5.00 -12.70
C LEU A 141 14.11 -3.85 -13.69
N ASN A 142 15.23 -3.13 -13.60
CA ASN A 142 15.56 -1.98 -14.43
C ASN A 142 14.48 -0.90 -14.40
N LEU A 143 13.71 -0.89 -13.31
CA LEU A 143 12.87 0.23 -12.95
C LEU A 143 13.85 1.30 -12.46
N PHE A 144 14.32 2.17 -13.34
CA PHE A 144 15.15 3.35 -13.03
C PHE A 144 14.42 4.38 -12.12
N VAL A 145 13.42 3.91 -11.37
CA VAL A 145 12.09 4.48 -11.17
C VAL A 145 11.55 3.93 -9.84
N ALA A 146 12.39 3.97 -8.82
CA ALA A 146 11.96 3.70 -7.47
C ALA A 146 12.68 4.65 -6.52
N ARG A 147 12.49 5.95 -6.73
CA ARG A 147 12.46 6.92 -5.60
C ARG A 147 11.20 6.72 -4.75
N GLY A 148 10.90 5.45 -4.51
CA GLY A 148 9.68 4.94 -3.94
C GLY A 148 9.84 4.72 -2.46
N TRP A 149 8.87 5.20 -1.70
CA TRP A 149 8.81 5.01 -0.26
C TRP A 149 8.66 3.51 0.04
N VAL A 150 9.63 2.94 0.75
CA VAL A 150 9.50 1.62 1.38
C VAL A 150 9.07 1.87 2.82
N ALA A 151 7.77 1.68 3.08
CA ALA A 151 7.23 1.74 4.43
C ALA A 151 7.23 0.34 5.05
N LEU A 152 7.94 0.18 6.16
CA LEU A 152 8.07 -1.06 6.91
C LEU A 152 7.50 -0.81 8.31
N GLU A 153 6.32 -1.36 8.60
CA GLU A 153 5.61 -1.07 9.86
C GLU A 153 5.63 -2.25 10.84
N ARG A 154 6.02 -1.96 12.09
CA ARG A 154 5.87 -2.82 13.27
C ARG A 154 4.52 -2.54 13.94
N ARG A 155 3.64 -3.54 14.04
CA ARG A 155 2.58 -3.52 15.06
C ARG A 155 3.16 -3.97 16.41
N SER A 156 3.77 -3.05 17.16
CA SER A 156 4.00 -3.29 18.60
C SER A 156 2.86 -2.68 19.40
N GLY A 157 2.14 -3.51 20.15
CA GLY A 157 1.07 -3.13 21.08
C GLY A 157 1.52 -2.24 22.27
N SER A 158 2.70 -1.63 22.24
CA SER A 158 3.05 -0.56 23.16
C SER A 158 4.10 0.36 22.54
N ARG A 159 3.78 1.66 22.49
CA ARG A 159 4.68 2.82 22.39
C ARG A 159 6.01 2.58 21.64
N GLY A 160 6.06 3.05 20.39
CA GLY A 160 7.28 3.61 19.78
C GLY A 160 8.28 2.62 19.20
N ASN A 161 8.41 2.62 17.87
CA ASN A 161 9.64 3.07 17.19
C ASN A 161 9.48 2.93 15.67
N ARG A 162 9.59 4.07 14.98
CA ARG A 162 9.62 4.18 13.52
C ARG A 162 10.97 3.71 13.00
N CYS A 163 10.99 2.88 11.96
CA CYS A 163 12.12 2.89 11.04
C CYS A 163 11.83 3.99 10.01
N GLN A 164 12.61 5.08 10.06
CA GLN A 164 12.48 6.19 9.13
C GLN A 164 12.85 5.71 7.72
N GLY A 165 11.93 5.89 6.77
CA GLY A 165 12.27 5.86 5.36
C GLY A 165 13.26 6.98 5.05
N VAL A 166 14.44 6.62 4.57
CA VAL A 166 15.46 7.56 4.11
C VAL A 166 15.06 8.04 2.72
N ALA A 167 14.80 9.34 2.58
CA ALA A 167 14.60 10.00 1.31
C ALA A 167 15.95 10.44 0.72
N THR A 168 16.18 10.18 -0.57
CA THR A 168 17.23 10.81 -1.40
C THR A 168 16.73 11.07 -2.83
#